data_AF-A0A7C2JY43-F1
#
_entry.id   AF-A0A7C2JY43-F1
#
_cell.length_a   1.000
_cell.length_b   1.000
_cell.length_c   1.000
_cell.angle_alpha   90.00
_cell.angle_beta   90.00
_cell.angle_gamma   90.00
#
_symmetry.space_group_name_H-M   'P 1'
#
loop_
_entity.id
_entity.type
_entity.pdbx_description
1 polymer ?
#
loop_
_entity_poly.entity_id
_entity_poly.type
_entity_poly.pdbx_seq_one_letter_code
_entity_poly.pdbx_strand_id
1 'polypeptide(L)'
;MEQELGVANVTFVESDLEAGDLAALGTFDVVYNAGLLYHLSDPARLLRQCAEAAPEMLLWTHVVDDSDVEHRGYRGRFTTENPTDRIGGLRSRSFRPERAELVRMLDDCGWRDLEWLKDDATSLTLWCRTTIGPRPKRAVLLVPSLAVIITAHNYGHYLDECLQSVLRQSRRPNEILVVDDSSTDDTAEAVARWSDRGV
;
A
#
# COMPACT_ATOMS: atom_id res chain seq x y z
N MET A 1 -12.80 -6.46 -15.18
CA MET A 1 -11.57 -5.88 -14.63
C MET A 1 -10.34 -6.06 -15.51
N GLU A 2 -9.78 -7.26 -15.72
CA GLU A 2 -8.56 -7.42 -16.55
C GLU A 2 -8.73 -6.94 -18.01
N GLN A 3 -9.85 -7.27 -18.65
CA GLN A 3 -10.18 -6.78 -20.00
C GLN A 3 -10.48 -5.26 -20.05
N GLU A 4 -10.94 -4.67 -18.95
CA GLU A 4 -11.27 -3.24 -18.89
C GLU A 4 -10.02 -2.38 -18.67
N LEU A 5 -8.99 -2.94 -18.02
CA LEU A 5 -7.73 -2.25 -17.76
C LEU A 5 -6.66 -2.48 -18.83
N GLY A 6 -6.88 -3.40 -19.78
CA GLY A 6 -5.94 -3.67 -20.88
C GLY A 6 -4.60 -4.27 -20.47
N VAL A 7 -4.46 -4.73 -19.21
CA VAL A 7 -3.23 -5.30 -18.66
C VAL A 7 -3.24 -6.83 -18.75
N ALA A 8 -2.23 -7.41 -19.39
CA ALA A 8 -2.13 -8.85 -19.63
C ALA A 8 -1.26 -9.62 -18.61
N ASN A 9 -0.56 -8.88 -17.75
CA ASN A 9 0.42 -9.40 -16.78
C ASN A 9 0.04 -9.07 -15.33
N VAL A 10 -1.25 -8.84 -15.07
CA VAL A 10 -1.81 -8.56 -13.75
C VAL A 10 -2.95 -9.52 -13.50
N THR A 11 -2.98 -10.11 -12.29
CA THR A 11 -4.08 -10.94 -11.82
C THR A 11 -4.69 -10.29 -10.60
N PHE A 12 -6.01 -10.11 -10.61
CA PHE A 12 -6.75 -9.59 -9.46
C PHE A 12 -7.37 -10.74 -8.68
N VAL A 13 -7.15 -10.74 -7.36
CA VAL A 13 -7.70 -11.74 -6.45
C VAL A 13 -8.48 -11.01 -5.36
N GLU A 14 -9.78 -11.30 -5.26
CA GLU A 14 -10.61 -10.88 -4.15
C GLU A 14 -10.40 -11.83 -2.97
N SER A 15 -9.94 -11.32 -1.83
CA SER A 15 -9.66 -12.13 -0.65
C SER A 15 -9.80 -11.32 0.65
N ASP A 16 -10.39 -11.93 1.68
CA ASP A 16 -10.35 -11.40 3.05
C ASP A 16 -9.00 -11.75 3.67
N LEU A 17 -8.10 -10.78 3.77
CA LEU A 17 -6.76 -10.99 4.30
C LEU A 17 -6.72 -11.34 5.80
N GLU A 18 -7.80 -11.14 6.56
CA GLU A 18 -7.88 -11.57 7.96
C GLU A 18 -8.32 -13.02 8.14
N ALA A 19 -8.87 -13.65 7.10
CA ALA A 19 -9.30 -15.04 7.11
C ALA A 19 -8.53 -15.93 6.11
N GLY A 20 -8.06 -15.35 5.01
CA GLY A 20 -7.39 -16.03 3.91
C GLY A 20 -5.94 -16.41 4.21
N ASP A 21 -5.34 -17.09 3.24
CA ASP A 21 -3.96 -17.55 3.25
C ASP A 21 -3.21 -17.02 2.04
N LEU A 22 -2.33 -16.04 2.24
CA LEU A 22 -1.52 -15.47 1.16
C LEU A 22 -0.53 -16.48 0.59
N ALA A 23 -0.05 -17.44 1.39
CA ALA A 23 0.90 -18.44 0.90
C ALA A 23 0.28 -19.35 -0.16
N ALA A 24 -1.04 -19.51 -0.16
CA ALA A 24 -1.79 -20.24 -1.18
C ALA A 24 -1.72 -19.57 -2.58
N LEU A 25 -1.34 -18.29 -2.66
CA LEU A 25 -1.14 -17.58 -3.92
C LEU A 25 0.23 -17.86 -4.56
N GLY A 26 1.11 -18.58 -3.85
CA GLY A 26 2.48 -18.90 -4.27
C GLY A 26 3.52 -17.96 -3.67
N THR A 27 4.74 -18.05 -4.20
CA THR A 27 5.88 -17.23 -3.76
C THR A 27 6.08 -16.05 -4.70
N PHE A 28 6.45 -14.92 -4.13
CA PHE A 28 6.73 -13.67 -4.85
C PHE A 28 8.13 -13.17 -4.49
N ASP A 29 8.70 -12.34 -5.36
CA ASP A 29 9.99 -11.69 -5.08
C ASP A 29 9.85 -10.58 -4.03
N VAL A 30 8.74 -9.82 -4.09
CA VAL A 30 8.48 -8.65 -3.25
C VAL A 30 6.98 -8.53 -2.96
N VAL A 31 6.63 -8.15 -1.72
CA VAL A 31 5.27 -7.73 -1.34
C VAL A 31 5.21 -6.21 -1.15
N TYR A 32 4.19 -5.57 -1.72
CA TYR A 32 3.83 -4.18 -1.43
C TYR A 32 2.64 -4.18 -0.46
N ASN A 33 2.90 -3.89 0.81
CA ASN A 33 1.88 -3.76 1.85
C ASN A 33 1.73 -2.27 2.19
N ALA A 34 0.88 -1.57 1.44
CA ALA A 34 0.70 -0.13 1.60
C ALA A 34 -0.78 0.18 1.78
N GLY A 35 -1.11 0.94 2.82
CA GLY A 35 -2.47 1.45 3.01
C GLY A 35 -3.43 0.46 3.64
N LEU A 36 -2.91 -0.64 4.18
CA LEU A 36 -3.71 -1.81 4.54
C LEU A 36 -3.53 -2.22 6.01
N LEU A 37 -2.29 -2.29 6.50
CA LEU A 37 -1.98 -2.90 7.79
C LEU A 37 -2.79 -2.31 8.97
N TYR A 38 -3.06 -0.99 8.93
CA TYR A 38 -3.80 -0.26 9.96
C TYR A 38 -5.33 -0.41 9.89
N HIS A 39 -5.85 -1.21 8.95
CA HIS A 39 -7.26 -1.60 8.87
C HIS A 39 -7.53 -3.01 9.41
N LEU A 40 -6.50 -3.72 9.87
CA LEU A 40 -6.60 -5.12 10.30
C LEU A 40 -6.72 -5.23 11.82
N SER A 41 -7.46 -6.23 12.30
CA SER A 41 -7.55 -6.55 13.73
C SER A 41 -6.24 -7.14 14.27
N ASP A 42 -5.56 -7.94 13.44
CA ASP A 42 -4.31 -8.63 13.77
C ASP A 42 -3.25 -8.35 12.69
N PRO A 43 -2.60 -7.18 12.73
CA PRO A 43 -1.58 -6.82 11.74
C PRO A 43 -0.38 -7.79 11.73
N ALA A 44 -0.02 -8.37 12.88
CA ALA A 44 1.07 -9.34 12.99
C ALA A 44 0.80 -10.62 12.19
N ARG A 45 -0.47 -11.03 12.06
CA ARG A 45 -0.84 -12.16 11.20
C ARG A 45 -0.49 -11.90 9.74
N LEU A 46 -0.86 -10.73 9.21
CA LEU A 46 -0.54 -10.38 7.82
C LEU A 46 0.98 -10.29 7.60
N LEU A 47 1.71 -9.69 8.54
CA LEU A 47 3.18 -9.58 8.44
C LEU A 47 3.88 -10.94 8.37
N ARG A 48 3.39 -11.95 9.09
CA ARG A 48 3.88 -13.34 9.00
C ARG A 48 3.54 -13.97 7.65
N GLN A 49 2.32 -13.78 7.17
CA GLN A 49 1.90 -14.31 5.87
C GLN A 49 2.72 -13.69 4.72
N CYS A 50 2.99 -12.39 4.77
CA CYS A 50 3.90 -11.74 3.82
C CYS A 50 5.30 -12.34 3.88
N ALA A 51 5.79 -12.71 5.07
CA ALA A 51 7.11 -13.31 5.24
C ALA A 51 7.19 -14.73 4.66
N GLU A 52 6.10 -15.48 4.69
CA GLU A 52 6.00 -16.79 4.04
C GLU A 52 5.92 -16.66 2.50
N ALA A 53 5.31 -15.58 2.00
CA ALA A 53 5.08 -15.37 0.58
C ALA A 53 6.26 -14.72 -0.15
N ALA A 54 7.04 -13.84 0.49
CA ALA A 54 8.14 -13.12 -0.15
C ALA A 54 9.31 -12.80 0.80
N PRO A 55 10.55 -12.79 0.29
CA PRO A 55 11.73 -12.46 1.09
C PRO A 55 11.92 -10.95 1.34
N GLU A 56 11.19 -10.10 0.62
CA GLU A 56 11.26 -8.63 0.70
C GLU A 56 9.86 -8.01 0.76
N MET A 57 9.70 -6.96 1.57
CA MET A 57 8.46 -6.19 1.66
C MET A 57 8.73 -4.68 1.66
N LEU A 58 7.91 -3.94 0.92
CA LEU A 58 7.72 -2.50 1.14
C LEU A 58 6.46 -2.30 1.97
N LEU A 59 6.60 -1.66 3.12
CA LEU A 59 5.52 -1.38 4.06
C LEU A 59 5.26 0.12 4.14
N TRP A 60 4.00 0.52 3.95
CA TRP A 60 3.50 1.84 4.33
C TRP A 60 2.28 1.69 5.24
N THR A 61 2.33 2.25 6.45
CA THR A 61 1.25 2.13 7.44
C THR A 61 1.17 3.33 8.37
N HIS A 62 0.01 3.52 8.97
CA HIS A 62 -0.13 4.37 10.16
C HIS A 62 0.33 3.64 11.42
N VAL A 63 0.89 4.41 12.34
CA VAL A 63 1.14 4.04 13.74
C VAL A 63 0.39 5.01 14.66
N VAL A 64 0.51 4.79 15.97
CA VAL A 64 0.02 5.72 16.98
C VAL A 64 1.13 6.07 17.96
N ASP A 65 0.97 7.20 18.63
CA ASP A 65 1.77 7.56 19.79
C ASP A 65 0.98 7.31 21.08
N ASP A 66 1.72 6.93 22.12
CA ASP A 66 1.33 6.88 23.53
C ASP A 66 -0.04 6.22 23.78
N SER A 67 -0.02 4.90 23.98
CA SER A 67 -1.24 4.12 24.23
C SER A 67 -1.09 3.14 25.38
N ASP A 68 -2.10 3.13 26.26
CA ASP A 68 -2.21 2.19 27.38
C ASP A 68 -2.91 0.86 26.99
N VAL A 69 -3.21 0.66 25.71
CA VAL A 69 -3.89 -0.56 25.24
C VAL A 69 -2.86 -1.57 24.73
N GLU A 70 -2.90 -2.77 25.31
CA GLU A 70 -2.18 -3.93 24.81
C GLU A 70 -3.13 -4.87 24.05
N HIS A 71 -2.70 -5.33 22.87
CA HIS A 71 -3.38 -6.37 22.11
C HIS A 71 -2.36 -7.39 21.60
N ARG A 72 -2.59 -8.67 21.94
CA ARG A 72 -1.74 -9.80 21.52
C ARG A 72 -0.26 -9.57 21.84
N GLY A 73 0.01 -8.92 22.97
CA GLY A 73 1.35 -8.62 23.44
C GLY A 73 1.97 -7.35 22.84
N TYR A 74 1.28 -6.60 21.96
CA TYR A 74 1.77 -5.32 21.40
C TYR A 74 0.99 -4.14 21.96
N ARG A 75 1.67 -3.02 22.24
CA ARG A 75 1.01 -1.75 22.58
C ARG A 75 0.58 -1.01 21.33
N GLY A 76 -0.57 -0.35 21.41
CA GLY A 76 -1.18 0.33 20.28
C GLY A 76 -2.60 0.77 20.59
N ARG A 77 -3.39 1.12 19.58
CA ARG A 77 -4.75 1.64 19.76
C ARG A 77 -5.73 0.90 18.87
N PHE A 78 -6.91 0.59 19.41
CA PHE A 78 -8.04 0.16 18.58
C PHE A 78 -8.68 1.37 17.90
N THR A 79 -8.97 1.24 16.61
CA THR A 79 -9.76 2.21 15.86
C THR A 79 -11.05 1.54 15.43
N THR A 80 -12.17 2.25 15.56
CA THR A 80 -13.45 1.78 15.00
C THR A 80 -13.37 1.89 13.49
N GLU A 81 -13.67 0.79 12.81
CA GLU A 81 -13.74 0.73 11.35
C GLU A 81 -15.21 0.68 10.95
N ASN A 82 -15.52 1.22 9.77
CA ASN A 82 -16.84 1.06 9.17
C ASN A 82 -16.75 0.05 8.02
N PRO A 83 -17.22 -1.20 8.18
CA PRO A 83 -17.13 -2.22 7.14
C PRO A 83 -17.91 -1.89 5.87
N THR A 84 -18.81 -0.90 5.91
CA THR A 84 -19.53 -0.43 4.71
C THR A 84 -18.80 0.71 3.99
N ASP A 85 -17.72 1.23 4.56
CA ASP A 85 -16.88 2.23 3.90
C ASP A 85 -15.97 1.56 2.87
N ARG A 86 -15.79 2.19 1.71
CA ARG A 86 -15.03 1.64 0.58
C ARG A 86 -13.55 1.46 0.90
N ILE A 87 -13.03 2.22 1.85
CA ILE A 87 -11.62 2.21 2.27
C ILE A 87 -11.42 1.64 3.68
N GLY A 88 -12.49 1.19 4.34
CA GLY A 88 -12.43 0.64 5.70
C GLY A 88 -12.01 -0.83 5.74
N GLY A 89 -11.59 -1.29 6.91
CA GLY A 89 -11.38 -2.72 7.15
C GLY A 89 -12.69 -3.52 7.13
N LEU A 90 -12.61 -4.81 6.79
CA LEU A 90 -13.78 -5.72 6.80
C LEU A 90 -14.33 -6.02 8.20
N ARG A 91 -13.54 -5.76 9.25
CA ARG A 91 -13.93 -5.92 10.65
C ARG A 91 -14.37 -4.58 11.22
N SER A 92 -15.14 -4.61 12.31
CA SER A 92 -15.62 -3.38 12.98
C SER A 92 -14.54 -2.63 13.77
N ARG A 93 -13.35 -3.22 13.91
CA ARG A 93 -12.21 -2.60 14.59
C ARG A 93 -10.90 -3.03 13.96
N SER A 94 -9.95 -2.12 13.94
CA SER A 94 -8.56 -2.34 13.57
C SER A 94 -7.63 -2.05 14.74
N PHE A 95 -6.41 -2.59 14.69
CA PHE A 95 -5.37 -2.33 15.69
C PHE A 95 -4.17 -1.66 15.04
N ARG A 96 -3.80 -0.48 15.56
CA ARG A 96 -2.63 0.27 15.12
C ARG A 96 -1.55 0.21 16.20
N PRO A 97 -0.39 -0.40 15.95
CA PRO A 97 0.67 -0.48 16.94
C PRO A 97 1.34 0.88 17.15
N GLU A 98 1.97 1.04 18.32
CA GLU A 98 2.96 2.11 18.51
C GLU A 98 4.16 1.90 17.58
N ARG A 99 4.90 2.96 17.27
CA ARG A 99 6.10 2.88 16.40
C ARG A 99 7.08 1.79 16.86
N ALA A 100 7.44 1.77 18.13
CA ALA A 100 8.38 0.78 18.69
C ALA A 100 7.82 -0.65 18.61
N GLU A 101 6.51 -0.80 18.80
CA GLU A 101 5.83 -2.09 18.75
C GLU A 101 5.66 -2.60 17.32
N LEU A 102 5.52 -1.71 16.31
CA LEU A 102 5.58 -2.12 14.91
C LEU A 102 6.95 -2.70 14.56
N VAL A 103 8.03 -2.07 15.02
CA VAL A 103 9.40 -2.58 14.80
C VAL A 103 9.57 -3.95 15.46
N ARG A 104 9.09 -4.11 16.70
CA ARG A 104 9.12 -5.41 17.37
C ARG A 104 8.24 -6.45 16.67
N MET A 105 7.07 -6.05 16.19
CA MET A 105 6.16 -6.93 15.45
C MET A 105 6.80 -7.42 14.15
N LEU A 106 7.49 -6.54 13.42
CA LEU A 106 8.28 -6.92 12.25
C LEU A 106 9.37 -7.93 12.63
N ASP A 107 10.08 -7.70 13.74
CA ASP A 107 11.10 -8.63 14.23
C ASP A 107 10.52 -9.99 14.64
N ASP A 108 9.40 -10.01 15.37
CA ASP A 108 8.71 -11.25 15.75
C ASP A 108 8.24 -12.05 14.51
N CYS A 109 7.95 -11.36 13.40
CA CYS A 109 7.56 -11.96 12.13
C CYS A 109 8.73 -12.36 11.23
N GLY A 110 9.98 -12.15 11.66
CA GLY A 110 11.17 -12.54 10.91
C GLY A 110 11.77 -11.44 10.02
N TRP A 111 11.20 -10.24 9.98
CA TRP A 111 11.73 -9.10 9.22
C TRP A 111 12.90 -8.45 9.99
N ARG A 112 14.04 -8.22 9.33
CA ARG A 112 15.30 -7.83 9.98
C ARG A 112 15.94 -6.56 9.40
N ASP A 113 16.23 -6.52 8.10
CA ASP A 113 16.98 -5.41 7.44
C ASP A 113 16.07 -4.21 7.14
N LEU A 114 15.64 -3.49 8.18
CA LEU A 114 14.75 -2.34 8.06
C LEU A 114 15.47 -1.10 7.48
N GLU A 115 15.11 -0.73 6.26
CA GLU A 115 15.48 0.52 5.62
C GLU A 115 14.29 1.49 5.65
N TRP A 116 14.43 2.58 6.41
CA TRP A 116 13.40 3.62 6.47
C TRP A 116 13.47 4.51 5.21
N LEU A 117 12.38 4.50 4.44
CA LEU A 117 12.21 5.38 3.29
C LEU A 117 11.61 6.72 3.71
N LYS A 118 10.71 6.69 4.69
CA LYS A 118 10.13 7.88 5.34
C LYS A 118 9.63 7.51 6.74
N ASP A 119 9.87 8.40 7.69
CA ASP A 119 9.28 8.35 9.03
C ASP A 119 8.68 9.73 9.31
N ASP A 120 7.36 9.83 9.31
CA ASP A 120 6.63 11.09 9.41
C ASP A 120 5.83 11.15 10.71
N ALA A 121 6.45 11.77 11.71
CA ALA A 121 5.84 11.99 13.02
C ALA A 121 4.59 12.90 12.96
N THR A 122 4.41 13.71 11.91
CA THR A 122 3.24 14.60 11.80
C THR A 122 2.00 13.83 11.37
N SER A 123 2.15 12.95 10.38
CA SER A 123 1.05 12.11 9.89
C SER A 123 0.95 10.76 10.61
N LEU A 124 1.88 10.48 11.53
CA LEU A 124 2.05 9.19 12.18
C LEU A 124 2.10 8.06 11.15
N THR A 125 2.85 8.28 10.06
CA THR A 125 3.04 7.31 8.99
C THR A 125 4.47 6.86 8.90
N LEU A 126 4.65 5.59 8.55
CA LEU A 126 5.94 4.98 8.36
C LEU A 126 5.99 4.35 6.98
N TRP A 127 7.13 4.51 6.32
CA TRP A 127 7.47 3.84 5.09
C TRP A 127 8.83 3.16 5.25
N CYS A 128 8.87 1.84 5.14
CA CYS A 128 10.11 1.09 5.12
C CYS A 128 10.15 0.03 4.02
N ARG A 129 11.38 -0.39 3.72
CA ARG A 129 11.70 -1.64 3.04
C ARG A 129 12.30 -2.59 4.07
N THR A 130 11.99 -3.88 3.99
CA THR A 130 12.54 -4.88 4.92
C THR A 130 12.68 -6.25 4.29
N THR A 131 13.59 -7.08 4.82
CA THR A 131 13.85 -8.45 4.36
C THR A 131 13.97 -9.45 5.52
N ILE A 132 13.71 -10.73 5.24
CA ILE A 132 13.83 -11.85 6.22
C ILE A 132 15.27 -12.34 6.38
N GLY A 133 16.12 -12.09 5.38
CA GLY A 133 17.50 -12.57 5.33
C GLY A 133 18.41 -11.64 4.51
N PRO A 134 19.68 -12.03 4.31
CA PRO A 134 20.62 -11.26 3.51
C PRO A 134 20.07 -11.06 2.10
N ARG A 135 20.09 -9.80 1.63
CA ARG A 135 19.56 -9.44 0.32
C ARG A 135 20.15 -10.34 -0.77
N PRO A 136 19.33 -11.00 -1.61
CA PRO A 136 19.85 -11.75 -2.74
C PRO A 136 20.66 -10.79 -3.63
N LYS A 137 21.85 -11.22 -4.06
CA LYS A 137 22.64 -10.45 -5.03
C LYS A 137 21.79 -10.31 -6.30
N ARG A 138 21.41 -9.07 -6.59
CA ARG A 138 20.55 -8.66 -7.70
C ARG A 138 20.91 -9.41 -8.99
N ALA A 139 20.14 -10.44 -9.34
CA ALA A 139 20.12 -10.96 -10.70
C ALA A 139 19.47 -9.90 -11.60
N VAL A 140 19.91 -9.83 -12.85
CA VAL A 140 19.65 -8.76 -13.83
C VAL A 140 18.24 -8.16 -13.70
N LEU A 141 18.20 -6.84 -13.48
CA LEU A 141 16.98 -6.04 -13.41
C LEU A 141 16.27 -6.04 -14.77
N LEU A 142 15.20 -6.81 -14.89
CA LEU A 142 14.09 -6.35 -15.71
C LEU A 142 13.46 -5.18 -14.94
N VAL A 143 13.61 -3.96 -15.46
CA VAL A 143 12.81 -2.84 -14.97
C VAL A 143 11.39 -3.09 -15.48
N PRO A 144 10.42 -3.44 -14.61
CA PRO A 144 9.06 -3.77 -15.06
C PRO A 144 8.44 -2.53 -15.70
N SER A 145 7.56 -2.66 -16.69
CA SER A 145 6.75 -1.52 -17.12
C SER A 145 5.87 -1.03 -15.95
N LEU A 146 5.65 0.29 -15.85
CA LEU A 146 4.82 0.91 -14.82
C LEU A 146 3.74 1.74 -15.49
N ALA A 147 2.48 1.37 -15.27
CA ALA A 147 1.33 2.21 -15.58
C ALA A 147 0.81 2.85 -14.27
N VAL A 148 0.39 4.11 -14.33
CA VAL A 148 -0.33 4.79 -13.25
C VAL A 148 -1.73 5.10 -13.72
N ILE A 149 -2.73 4.50 -13.08
CA ILE A 149 -4.14 4.73 -13.37
C ILE A 149 -4.71 5.62 -12.27
N ILE A 150 -5.27 6.76 -12.66
CA ILE A 150 -5.88 7.75 -11.76
C ILE A 150 -7.38 7.77 -12.05
N THR A 151 -8.19 7.29 -11.12
CA THR A 151 -9.64 7.37 -11.21
C THR A 151 -10.12 8.68 -10.60
N ALA A 152 -11.00 9.42 -11.27
CA ALA A 152 -11.53 10.69 -10.79
C ALA A 152 -13.06 10.75 -10.93
N HIS A 153 -13.75 11.25 -9.89
CA HIS A 153 -15.16 11.62 -9.94
C HIS A 153 -15.33 12.95 -9.19
N ASN A 154 -15.60 14.04 -9.89
CA ASN A 154 -15.70 15.38 -9.32
C ASN A 154 -14.43 15.84 -8.54
N TYR A 155 -13.25 15.59 -9.11
CA TYR A 155 -11.95 15.91 -8.49
C TYR A 155 -11.04 16.76 -9.39
N GLY A 156 -11.61 17.57 -10.28
CA GLY A 156 -10.86 18.41 -11.22
C GLY A 156 -9.77 19.26 -10.55
N HIS A 157 -10.08 19.79 -9.36
CA HIS A 157 -9.17 20.65 -8.59
C HIS A 157 -7.95 19.94 -8.00
N TYR A 158 -7.93 18.61 -7.89
CA TYR A 158 -6.77 17.85 -7.41
C TYR A 158 -5.91 17.27 -8.54
N LEU A 159 -6.44 17.19 -9.76
CA LEU A 159 -5.76 16.49 -10.86
C LEU A 159 -4.44 17.15 -11.25
N ASP A 160 -4.33 18.48 -11.16
CA ASP A 160 -3.08 19.18 -11.47
C ASP A 160 -1.94 18.78 -10.53
N GLU A 161 -2.19 18.80 -9.21
CA GLU A 161 -1.21 18.39 -8.20
C GLU A 161 -0.90 16.89 -8.31
N CYS A 162 -1.93 16.06 -8.52
CA CYS A 162 -1.79 14.62 -8.68
C CYS A 162 -0.89 14.27 -9.87
N LEU A 163 -1.18 14.79 -11.06
CA LEU A 163 -0.42 14.54 -12.28
C LEU A 163 1.00 15.11 -12.18
N GLN A 164 1.16 16.28 -11.57
CA GLN A 164 2.48 16.84 -11.31
C GLN A 164 3.30 15.97 -10.35
N SER A 165 2.67 15.36 -9.33
CA SER A 165 3.32 14.43 -8.41
C SER A 165 3.81 13.16 -9.12
N VAL A 166 2.97 12.59 -9.99
CA VAL A 166 3.29 11.39 -10.79
C VAL A 166 4.44 11.66 -11.76
N LEU A 167 4.43 12.80 -12.45
CA LEU A 167 5.47 13.16 -13.42
C LEU A 167 6.81 13.58 -12.80
N ARG A 168 6.81 13.94 -11.50
CA ARG A 168 8.02 14.27 -10.72
C ARG A 168 8.70 13.07 -10.07
N GLN A 169 8.14 11.86 -10.20
CA GLN A 169 8.77 10.65 -9.67
C GLN A 169 10.15 10.43 -10.32
N SER A 170 11.11 9.95 -9.52
CA SER A 170 12.48 9.64 -9.98
C SER A 170 12.52 8.59 -11.09
N ARG A 171 11.51 7.72 -11.12
CA ARG A 171 11.17 6.85 -12.24
C ARG A 171 9.81 7.25 -12.77
N ARG A 172 9.77 7.81 -13.98
CA ARG A 172 8.49 8.12 -14.65
C ARG A 172 7.76 6.84 -15.05
N PRO A 173 6.41 6.80 -14.93
CA PRO A 173 5.61 5.74 -15.51
C PRO A 173 5.81 5.64 -17.02
N ASN A 174 5.65 4.44 -17.54
CA ASN A 174 5.57 4.17 -18.98
C ASN A 174 4.22 4.63 -19.56
N GLU A 175 3.18 4.63 -18.74
CA GLU A 175 1.81 4.98 -19.10
C GLU A 175 1.14 5.69 -17.93
N ILE A 176 0.37 6.74 -18.22
CA ILE A 176 -0.51 7.40 -17.27
C ILE A 176 -1.90 7.37 -17.91
N LEU A 177 -2.89 6.88 -17.17
CA LEU A 177 -4.29 6.82 -17.62
C LEU A 177 -5.15 7.54 -16.58
N VAL A 178 -5.88 8.56 -17.00
CA VAL A 178 -6.94 9.14 -16.15
C VAL A 178 -8.29 8.59 -16.58
N VAL A 179 -9.00 7.96 -15.64
CA VAL A 179 -10.34 7.42 -15.85
C VAL A 179 -11.34 8.33 -15.16
N ASP A 180 -12.13 9.05 -15.95
CA ASP A 180 -13.23 9.87 -15.45
C ASP A 180 -14.46 8.98 -15.20
N ASP A 181 -14.83 8.82 -13.92
CA ASP A 181 -15.98 8.06 -13.46
C ASP A 181 -17.25 8.93 -13.49
N SER A 182 -17.59 9.47 -14.66
CA SER A 182 -18.79 10.30 -14.89
C SER A 182 -18.85 11.58 -14.05
N SER A 183 -17.76 12.36 -14.04
CA SER A 183 -17.73 13.66 -13.36
C SER A 183 -18.72 14.66 -13.95
N THR A 184 -19.11 15.62 -13.12
CA THR A 184 -19.98 16.76 -13.46
C THR A 184 -19.30 18.11 -13.25
N ASP A 185 -18.05 18.11 -12.76
CA ASP A 185 -17.19 19.28 -12.61
C ASP A 185 -16.24 19.45 -13.81
N ASP A 186 -15.16 20.23 -13.63
CA ASP A 186 -14.14 20.49 -14.65
C ASP A 186 -13.06 19.40 -14.77
N THR A 187 -13.33 18.17 -14.33
CA THR A 187 -12.37 17.04 -14.36
C THR A 187 -11.82 16.80 -15.77
N ALA A 188 -12.68 16.76 -16.79
CA ALA A 188 -12.25 16.52 -18.17
C ALA A 188 -11.35 17.64 -18.70
N GLU A 189 -11.73 18.90 -18.46
CA GLU A 189 -10.93 20.08 -18.81
C GLU A 189 -9.61 20.12 -18.04
N ALA A 190 -9.59 19.62 -16.80
CA ALA A 190 -8.39 19.53 -15.99
C ALA A 190 -7.36 18.56 -16.59
N VAL A 191 -7.80 17.37 -17.01
CA VAL A 191 -6.93 16.37 -17.66
C VAL A 191 -6.47 16.86 -19.04
N ALA A 192 -7.34 17.50 -19.83
CA ALA A 192 -7.01 17.93 -21.20
C ALA A 192 -5.75 18.83 -21.27
N ARG A 193 -5.47 19.61 -20.21
CA ARG A 193 -4.25 20.45 -20.09
C ARG A 193 -2.94 19.66 -20.04
N TRP A 194 -3.01 18.34 -19.83
CA TRP A 194 -1.85 17.46 -19.68
C TRP A 194 -1.59 16.56 -20.89
N SER A 195 -2.43 16.63 -21.93
CA SER A 195 -2.30 15.80 -23.15
C SER A 195 -0.92 15.87 -23.82
N ASP A 196 -0.32 17.06 -23.93
CA ASP A 196 1.03 17.24 -24.48
C ASP A 196 2.16 16.72 -23.57
N ARG A 197 1.83 16.22 -22.37
CA ARG A 197 2.79 15.73 -21.35
C ARG A 197 2.73 14.22 -21.15
N GLY A 198 1.98 13.50 -21.99
CA GLY A 198 1.88 12.04 -21.95
C GLY A 198 0.89 11.52 -20.90
N VAL A 199 -0.21 12.25 -20.70
CA VAL A 199 -1.37 11.91 -19.85
C VAL A 199 -2.61 11.80 -20.72
#